data_AF-A0A7I9UW55-F1
#
_entry.id   AF-A0A7I9UW55-F1
#
_cell.length_a   1.000
_cell.length_b   1.000
_cell.length_c   1.000
_cell.angle_alpha   90.00
_cell.angle_beta   90.00
_cell.angle_gamma   90.00
#
_symmetry.space_group_name_H-M   'P 1'
#
loop_
_entity.id
_entity.type
_entity.pdbx_description
1 polymer ?
#
loop_
_entity_poly.entity_id
_entity_poly.type
_entity_poly.pdbx_seq_one_letter_code
_entity_poly.pdbx_strand_id
1 'polypeptide(L)'
;MNELVAVTSGISSSGAGVPLRELVLVGATAAAVTFMLTSLVRVFAIRAGAVAVPRARDVHVIPTPRLGGVGMFLGAVAAIAFAAQLPALNRGFAYTPDMMAVIVSGLVIVLVGVIDDRWGLDALTKFLGQVTAAGVLVIMGVSWTVIYIPFGNIGTLTLDPLQAGLLTVVITVATINAINFVDGLDGLAAGLGLIAALAICLFSLGQLRDLGGDSSSYPPALITVALAGACLGFLPHNFSPARIFMGDSGAMLIGLMLAAASTSATGRRAPNAYGAADVFTLLSPLILVAAIMFIPMLDMLMAVVRRTRAGVGFYTPDKMHLHHRLLELGHSQSRVALLIYLWVGVLALSVSASTVVPLRVVGPIFATGLLVALVFTFLPRIIATVRGTPAPKAP
;
A
#
# COMPACT_ATOMS: atom_id res chain seq x y z
N MET A 1 -35.20 -4.95 -9.53
CA MET A 1 -34.82 -5.95 -10.55
C MET A 1 -34.30 -5.30 -11.83
N ASN A 2 -34.96 -4.25 -12.35
CA ASN A 2 -34.51 -3.54 -13.57
C ASN A 2 -33.18 -2.76 -13.41
N GLU A 3 -32.85 -2.23 -12.22
CA GLU A 3 -31.51 -1.62 -11.98
C GLU A 3 -30.37 -2.66 -11.93
N LEU A 4 -30.65 -3.90 -11.49
CA LEU A 4 -29.65 -4.98 -11.44
C LEU A 4 -29.33 -5.54 -12.83
N VAL A 5 -30.31 -5.53 -13.72
CA VAL A 5 -30.14 -5.90 -15.14
C VAL A 5 -29.41 -4.79 -15.91
N ALA A 6 -29.57 -3.52 -15.56
CA ALA A 6 -28.82 -2.41 -16.16
C ALA A 6 -27.30 -2.48 -15.89
N VAL A 7 -26.91 -2.99 -14.71
CA VAL A 7 -25.49 -3.24 -14.37
C VAL A 7 -24.90 -4.36 -15.25
N THR A 8 -25.73 -5.31 -15.70
CA THR A 8 -25.30 -6.41 -16.58
C THR A 8 -25.40 -6.08 -18.07
N SER A 9 -26.33 -5.21 -18.48
CA SER A 9 -26.54 -4.85 -19.89
C SER A 9 -25.61 -3.75 -20.43
N GLY A 10 -24.90 -3.04 -19.56
CA GLY A 10 -23.81 -2.12 -19.95
C GLY A 10 -22.50 -2.83 -20.36
N ILE A 11 -22.46 -4.16 -20.31
CA ILE A 11 -21.27 -4.98 -20.60
C ILE A 11 -21.14 -5.29 -22.11
N SER A 12 -22.16 -4.99 -22.91
CA SER A 12 -22.28 -5.45 -24.30
C SER A 12 -22.58 -4.34 -25.31
N SER A 13 -21.75 -3.29 -25.38
CA SER A 13 -21.68 -2.47 -26.58
C SER A 13 -20.29 -1.84 -26.76
N SER A 14 -19.83 -1.85 -28.01
CA SER A 14 -18.47 -1.58 -28.53
C SER A 14 -17.85 -0.21 -28.21
N GLY A 15 -17.63 0.10 -26.93
CA GLY A 15 -16.54 0.94 -26.42
C GLY A 15 -15.62 0.05 -25.58
N ALA A 16 -14.32 0.36 -25.45
CA ALA A 16 -13.42 -0.46 -24.64
C ALA A 16 -13.86 -0.43 -23.15
N GLY A 17 -14.75 -1.35 -22.77
CA GLY A 17 -15.17 -1.52 -21.39
C GLY A 17 -13.97 -1.77 -20.48
N VAL A 18 -14.14 -1.48 -19.19
CA VAL A 18 -13.11 -1.70 -18.16
C VAL A 18 -12.60 -3.15 -18.26
N PRO A 19 -11.29 -3.38 -18.51
CA PRO A 19 -10.73 -4.71 -18.75
C PRO A 19 -10.52 -5.49 -17.44
N LEU A 20 -11.61 -5.74 -16.70
CA LEU A 20 -11.60 -6.35 -15.37
C LEU A 20 -10.98 -7.74 -15.37
N ARG A 21 -11.31 -8.57 -16.36
CA ARG A 21 -10.76 -9.93 -16.46
C ARG A 21 -9.24 -9.89 -16.65
N GLU A 22 -8.74 -8.97 -17.48
CA GLU A 22 -7.32 -8.81 -17.72
C GLU A 22 -6.60 -8.30 -16.47
N LEU A 23 -7.16 -7.32 -15.76
CA LEU A 23 -6.60 -6.84 -14.50
C LEU A 23 -6.52 -7.94 -13.43
N VAL A 24 -7.56 -8.78 -13.31
CA VAL A 24 -7.54 -9.94 -12.41
C VAL A 24 -6.45 -10.93 -12.80
N LEU A 25 -6.27 -11.21 -14.10
CA LEU A 25 -5.20 -12.08 -14.59
C LEU A 25 -3.80 -11.51 -14.29
N VAL A 26 -3.62 -10.19 -14.42
CA VAL A 26 -2.37 -9.50 -14.06
C VAL A 26 -2.08 -9.63 -12.57
N GLY A 27 -3.06 -9.37 -11.71
CA GLY A 27 -2.91 -9.55 -10.26
C GLY A 27 -2.63 -11.00 -9.87
N ALA A 28 -3.32 -11.97 -10.48
CA ALA A 28 -3.07 -13.39 -10.27
C ALA A 28 -1.66 -13.81 -10.72
N THR A 29 -1.17 -13.24 -11.83
CA THR A 29 0.20 -13.46 -12.31
C THR A 29 1.22 -12.94 -11.31
N ALA A 30 1.04 -11.70 -10.81
CA ALA A 30 1.93 -11.14 -9.78
C ALA A 30 1.93 -12.01 -8.50
N ALA A 31 0.75 -12.48 -8.07
CA ALA A 31 0.62 -13.34 -6.89
C ALA A 31 1.32 -14.69 -7.08
N ALA A 32 1.05 -15.39 -8.19
CA ALA A 32 1.65 -16.68 -8.48
C ALA A 32 3.17 -16.59 -8.60
N VAL A 33 3.67 -15.63 -9.39
CA VAL A 33 5.11 -15.45 -9.59
C VAL A 33 5.80 -15.03 -8.28
N THR A 34 5.22 -14.11 -7.52
CA THR A 34 5.78 -13.70 -6.22
C THR A 34 5.83 -14.87 -5.25
N PHE A 35 4.75 -15.66 -5.14
CA PHE A 35 4.70 -16.83 -4.27
C PHE A 35 5.80 -17.86 -4.61
N MET A 36 5.98 -18.15 -5.90
CA MET A 36 7.00 -19.09 -6.36
C MET A 36 8.41 -18.53 -6.13
N LEU A 37 8.68 -17.29 -6.56
CA LEU A 37 10.01 -16.68 -6.46
C LEU A 37 10.42 -16.37 -5.03
N THR A 38 9.49 -15.98 -4.15
CA THR A 38 9.79 -15.74 -2.73
C THR A 38 10.35 -17.01 -2.06
N SER A 39 9.86 -18.18 -2.45
CA SER A 39 10.41 -19.46 -1.98
C SER A 39 11.86 -19.67 -2.39
N LEU A 40 12.21 -19.32 -3.64
CA LEU A 40 13.58 -19.40 -4.17
C LEU A 40 14.50 -18.36 -3.55
N VAL A 41 14.02 -17.11 -3.43
CA VAL A 41 14.73 -16.00 -2.80
C VAL A 41 15.05 -16.34 -1.35
N ARG A 42 14.16 -17.01 -0.62
CA ARG A 42 14.43 -17.50 0.73
C ARG A 42 15.66 -18.40 0.79
N VAL A 43 15.78 -19.36 -0.13
CA VAL A 43 16.94 -20.28 -0.20
C VAL A 43 18.22 -19.50 -0.54
N PHE A 44 18.14 -18.55 -1.47
CA PHE A 44 19.26 -17.69 -1.83
C PHE A 44 19.71 -16.80 -0.66
N ALA A 45 18.77 -16.16 0.04
CA ALA A 45 19.05 -15.27 1.17
C ALA A 45 19.78 -16.00 2.31
N ILE A 46 19.41 -17.26 2.60
CA ILE A 46 20.12 -18.10 3.57
C ILE A 46 21.57 -18.33 3.12
N ARG A 47 21.79 -18.66 1.84
CA ARG A 47 23.15 -18.90 1.30
C ARG A 47 24.00 -17.63 1.24
N ALA A 48 23.39 -16.49 0.94
CA ALA A 48 24.06 -15.19 0.85
C ALA A 48 24.36 -14.56 2.22
N GLY A 49 23.90 -15.18 3.31
CA GLY A 49 24.03 -14.67 4.68
C GLY A 49 23.17 -13.44 4.96
N ALA A 50 22.15 -13.16 4.13
CA ALA A 50 21.20 -12.07 4.31
C ALA A 50 20.11 -12.48 5.33
N VAL A 51 20.54 -12.73 6.57
CA VAL A 51 19.68 -13.25 7.64
C VAL A 51 19.59 -12.23 8.76
N ALA A 52 18.35 -11.95 9.19
CA ALA A 52 18.07 -11.21 10.40
C ALA A 52 18.53 -12.05 11.61
N VAL A 53 19.71 -11.77 12.15
CA VAL A 53 20.11 -12.40 13.41
C VAL A 53 19.25 -11.83 14.54
N PRO A 54 18.49 -12.66 15.28
CA PRO A 54 17.67 -12.19 16.36
C PRO A 54 18.55 -11.51 17.39
N ARG A 55 18.25 -10.26 17.68
CA ARG A 55 18.83 -9.61 18.85
C ARG A 55 18.03 -10.07 20.06
N ALA A 56 18.55 -9.97 21.30
CA ALA A 56 17.85 -10.34 22.54
C ALA A 56 16.52 -9.58 22.82
N ARG A 57 16.02 -8.84 21.82
CA ARG A 57 14.96 -7.82 21.77
C ARG A 57 13.90 -8.11 20.70
N ASP A 58 14.07 -9.15 19.87
CA ASP A 58 13.11 -9.51 18.81
C ASP A 58 12.19 -10.63 19.32
N VAL A 59 10.89 -10.57 18.99
CA VAL A 59 9.91 -11.64 19.31
C VAL A 59 10.24 -12.94 18.57
N HIS A 60 11.06 -12.84 17.52
CA HIS A 60 11.55 -13.96 16.73
C HIS A 60 12.77 -14.62 17.39
N VAL A 61 12.64 -15.89 17.73
CA VAL A 61 13.71 -16.70 18.33
C VAL A 61 14.65 -17.29 17.25
N ILE A 62 14.23 -17.26 15.98
CA ILE A 62 14.88 -17.95 14.86
C ILE A 62 15.41 -16.92 13.86
N PRO A 63 16.67 -17.04 13.38
CA PRO A 63 17.18 -16.20 12.31
C PRO A 63 16.34 -16.31 11.04
N THR A 64 15.70 -15.21 10.66
CA THR A 64 14.80 -15.16 9.50
C THR A 64 15.47 -14.46 8.31
N PRO A 65 15.45 -15.05 7.10
CA PRO A 65 16.02 -14.42 5.92
C PRO A 65 15.32 -13.09 5.60
N ARG A 66 16.08 -12.09 5.15
CA ARG A 66 15.58 -10.83 4.55
C ARG A 66 15.77 -10.91 3.03
N LEU A 67 15.31 -9.93 2.25
CA LEU A 67 15.27 -9.89 0.76
C LEU A 67 13.95 -10.34 0.10
N GLY A 68 12.86 -10.51 0.85
CA GLY A 68 11.55 -10.85 0.26
C GLY A 68 11.07 -9.86 -0.80
N GLY A 69 11.49 -8.59 -0.72
CA GLY A 69 11.21 -7.56 -1.72
C GLY A 69 11.67 -7.89 -3.14
N VAL A 70 12.72 -8.69 -3.30
CA VAL A 70 13.18 -9.15 -4.63
C VAL A 70 12.12 -10.02 -5.29
N GLY A 71 11.51 -10.94 -4.54
CA GLY A 71 10.42 -11.78 -5.04
C GLY A 71 9.20 -10.96 -5.45
N MET A 72 8.85 -9.96 -4.64
CA MET A 72 7.74 -9.03 -4.92
C MET A 72 8.00 -8.20 -6.18
N PHE A 73 9.21 -7.66 -6.34
CA PHE A 73 9.59 -6.87 -7.52
C PHE A 73 9.51 -7.70 -8.80
N LEU A 74 10.10 -8.90 -8.80
CA LEU A 74 10.08 -9.78 -9.96
C LEU A 74 8.65 -10.23 -10.32
N GLY A 75 7.79 -10.46 -9.32
CA GLY A 75 6.37 -10.73 -9.56
C GLY A 75 5.62 -9.55 -10.18
N ALA A 76 5.87 -8.32 -9.70
CA ALA A 76 5.30 -7.11 -10.29
C ALA A 76 5.79 -6.89 -11.73
N VAL A 77 7.09 -7.07 -12.00
CA VAL A 77 7.67 -6.99 -13.35
C VAL A 77 7.05 -8.03 -14.28
N ALA A 78 6.92 -9.28 -13.85
CA ALA A 78 6.32 -10.34 -14.65
C ALA A 78 4.84 -10.04 -14.98
N ALA A 79 4.08 -9.51 -14.02
CA ALA A 79 2.70 -9.12 -14.23
C ALA A 79 2.55 -7.94 -15.19
N ILE A 80 3.40 -6.91 -15.08
CA ILE A 80 3.42 -5.77 -16.01
C ILE A 80 3.85 -6.22 -17.42
N ALA A 81 4.84 -7.11 -17.52
CA ALA A 81 5.26 -7.68 -18.80
C ALA A 81 4.15 -8.53 -19.44
N PHE A 82 3.42 -9.32 -18.64
CA PHE A 82 2.25 -10.07 -19.12
C PHE A 82 1.12 -9.15 -19.56
N ALA A 83 0.84 -8.08 -18.80
CA ALA A 83 -0.16 -7.07 -19.17
C ALA A 83 0.13 -6.43 -20.53
N ALA A 84 1.40 -6.22 -20.87
CA ALA A 84 1.80 -5.67 -22.18
C ALA A 84 1.46 -6.61 -23.35
N GLN A 85 1.29 -7.91 -23.11
CA GLN A 85 0.88 -8.89 -24.12
C GLN A 85 -0.65 -8.99 -24.29
N LEU A 86 -1.43 -8.39 -23.39
CA LEU A 86 -2.90 -8.47 -23.43
C LEU A 86 -3.46 -7.35 -24.31
N PRO A 87 -4.19 -7.65 -25.40
CA PRO A 87 -4.67 -6.62 -26.35
C PRO A 87 -5.53 -5.52 -25.71
N ALA A 88 -6.30 -5.86 -24.67
CA ALA A 88 -7.13 -4.90 -23.95
C ALA A 88 -6.33 -3.88 -23.12
N LEU A 89 -5.13 -4.25 -22.67
CA LEU A 89 -4.28 -3.42 -21.80
C LEU A 89 -3.09 -2.80 -22.53
N ASN A 90 -2.68 -3.37 -23.67
CA ASN A 90 -1.52 -2.95 -24.45
C ASN A 90 -1.58 -1.45 -24.82
N ARG A 91 -2.77 -0.92 -25.13
CA ARG A 91 -2.95 0.53 -25.39
C ARG A 91 -2.42 1.40 -24.27
N GLY A 92 -2.61 1.00 -23.01
CA GLY A 92 -2.09 1.74 -21.86
C GLY A 92 -0.56 1.92 -21.89
N PHE A 93 0.18 0.96 -22.45
CA PHE A 93 1.65 1.04 -22.56
C PHE A 93 2.12 1.98 -23.67
N ALA A 94 1.31 2.20 -24.71
CA ALA A 94 1.66 3.08 -25.83
C ALA A 94 1.51 4.57 -25.48
N TYR A 95 0.58 4.90 -24.59
CA TYR A 95 0.23 6.30 -24.27
C TYR A 95 0.97 6.88 -23.07
N THR A 96 1.62 6.05 -22.25
CA THR A 96 2.24 6.53 -21.00
C THR A 96 3.53 5.82 -20.64
N PRO A 97 4.53 6.53 -20.08
CA PRO A 97 5.76 5.93 -19.58
C PRO A 97 5.61 5.27 -18.20
N ASP A 98 4.44 5.39 -17.55
CA ASP A 98 4.26 5.06 -16.13
C ASP A 98 4.70 3.65 -15.74
N MET A 99 4.37 2.63 -16.55
CA MET A 99 4.73 1.25 -16.26
C MET A 99 6.25 1.04 -16.29
N MET A 100 6.93 1.65 -17.26
CA MET A 100 8.39 1.61 -17.34
C MET A 100 9.04 2.42 -16.23
N ALA A 101 8.48 3.60 -15.91
CA ALA A 101 8.94 4.41 -14.79
C ALA A 101 8.91 3.63 -13.47
N VAL A 102 7.82 2.93 -13.19
CA VAL A 102 7.69 2.09 -11.99
C VAL A 102 8.67 0.92 -11.99
N ILE A 103 8.93 0.27 -13.14
CA ILE A 103 9.91 -0.82 -13.21
C ILE A 103 11.33 -0.31 -12.98
N VAL A 104 11.74 0.78 -13.63
CA VAL A 104 13.10 1.32 -13.52
C VAL A 104 13.33 1.91 -12.13
N SER A 105 12.41 2.73 -11.61
CA SER A 105 12.47 3.23 -10.24
C SER A 105 12.37 2.11 -9.20
N GLY A 106 11.53 1.10 -9.46
CA GLY A 106 11.40 -0.11 -8.66
C GLY A 106 12.72 -0.89 -8.58
N LEU A 107 13.44 -1.02 -9.69
CA LEU A 107 14.76 -1.65 -9.71
C LEU A 107 15.73 -0.87 -8.84
N VAL A 108 15.79 0.46 -8.98
CA VAL A 108 16.68 1.31 -8.17
C VAL A 108 16.39 1.13 -6.68
N ILE A 109 15.12 1.26 -6.27
CA ILE A 109 14.77 1.19 -4.84
C ILE A 109 14.97 -0.21 -4.25
N VAL A 110 14.72 -1.26 -5.03
CA VAL A 110 14.97 -2.64 -4.60
C VAL A 110 16.45 -2.89 -4.46
N LEU A 111 17.30 -2.40 -5.37
CA LEU A 111 18.75 -2.52 -5.24
C LEU A 111 19.26 -1.79 -3.98
N VAL A 112 18.79 -0.56 -3.72
CA VAL A 112 19.12 0.16 -2.48
C VAL A 112 18.70 -0.65 -1.25
N GLY A 113 17.49 -1.20 -1.25
CA GLY A 113 17.01 -2.00 -0.13
C GLY A 113 17.71 -3.34 0.03
N VAL A 114 18.13 -4.00 -1.05
CA VAL A 114 18.94 -5.22 -1.00
C VAL A 114 20.32 -4.93 -0.39
N ILE A 115 20.91 -3.79 -0.75
CA ILE A 115 22.18 -3.34 -0.18
C ILE A 115 22.02 -3.07 1.32
N ASP A 116 20.96 -2.36 1.71
CA ASP A 116 20.64 -2.07 3.11
C ASP A 116 20.38 -3.35 3.92
N ASP A 117 19.55 -4.26 3.39
CA ASP A 117 19.22 -5.54 4.02
C ASP A 117 20.47 -6.42 4.27
N ARG A 118 21.50 -6.30 3.42
CA ARG A 118 22.71 -7.13 3.49
C ARG A 118 23.86 -6.50 4.28
N TRP A 119 24.08 -5.20 4.13
CA TRP A 119 25.24 -4.50 4.69
C TRP A 119 24.89 -3.43 5.73
N GLY A 120 23.64 -2.98 5.75
CA GLY A 120 23.20 -1.84 6.57
C GLY A 120 23.75 -0.54 6.02
N LEU A 121 22.86 0.31 5.49
CA LEU A 121 23.18 1.66 5.07
C LEU A 121 22.94 2.65 6.20
N ASP A 122 23.73 3.73 6.22
CA ASP A 122 23.41 4.87 7.07
C ASP A 122 22.16 5.60 6.52
N ALA A 123 21.50 6.35 7.40
CA ALA A 123 20.22 6.99 7.08
C ALA A 123 20.33 7.97 5.88
N LEU A 124 21.47 8.65 5.72
CA LEU A 124 21.66 9.60 4.62
C LEU A 124 21.82 8.87 3.29
N THR A 125 22.66 7.83 3.24
CA THR A 125 22.83 7.02 2.02
C THR A 125 21.52 6.35 1.60
N LYS A 126 20.75 5.81 2.56
CA LYS A 126 19.42 5.24 2.29
C LYS A 126 18.47 6.30 1.73
N PHE A 127 18.42 7.48 2.35
CA PHE A 127 17.59 8.60 1.90
C PHE A 127 17.97 9.06 0.48
N LEU A 128 19.25 9.17 0.16
CA LEU A 128 19.72 9.52 -1.19
C LEU A 128 19.29 8.47 -2.22
N GLY A 129 19.32 7.19 -1.87
CA GLY A 129 18.78 6.11 -2.70
C GLY A 129 17.28 6.26 -2.97
N GLN A 130 16.49 6.61 -1.95
CA GLN A 130 15.05 6.90 -2.09
C GLN A 130 14.79 8.11 -2.98
N VAL A 131 15.53 9.22 -2.78
CA VAL A 131 15.46 10.42 -3.62
C VAL A 131 15.83 10.10 -5.06
N THR A 132 16.84 9.26 -5.28
CA THR A 132 17.26 8.84 -6.63
C THR A 132 16.14 8.05 -7.33
N ALA A 133 15.54 7.07 -6.64
CA ALA A 133 14.43 6.30 -7.20
C ALA A 133 13.20 7.16 -7.52
N ALA A 134 12.89 8.14 -6.66
CA ALA A 134 11.83 9.12 -6.90
C ALA A 134 12.17 10.09 -8.03
N GLY A 135 13.44 10.50 -8.17
CA GLY A 135 13.92 11.31 -9.28
C GLY A 135 13.77 10.61 -10.63
N VAL A 136 14.00 9.29 -10.68
CA VAL A 136 13.74 8.49 -11.89
C VAL A 136 12.26 8.52 -12.29
N LEU A 137 11.32 8.47 -11.33
CA LEU A 137 9.88 8.62 -11.64
C LEU A 137 9.62 9.96 -12.30
N VAL A 138 10.16 11.05 -11.73
CA VAL A 138 10.00 12.41 -12.24
C VAL A 138 10.59 12.57 -13.64
N ILE A 139 11.83 12.11 -13.86
CA ILE A 139 12.51 12.20 -15.16
C ILE A 139 11.74 11.42 -16.23
N MET A 140 11.14 10.28 -15.86
CA MET A 140 10.31 9.48 -16.75
C MET A 140 8.87 9.99 -16.88
N GLY A 141 8.56 11.19 -16.38
CA GLY A 141 7.27 11.85 -16.59
C GLY A 141 6.18 11.51 -15.58
N VAL A 142 6.50 10.76 -14.52
CA VAL A 142 5.59 10.50 -13.40
C VAL A 142 5.77 11.58 -12.35
N SER A 143 5.04 12.68 -12.51
CA SER A 143 5.08 13.82 -11.58
C SER A 143 3.71 14.43 -11.29
N TRP A 144 3.59 15.11 -10.15
CA TRP A 144 2.46 15.95 -9.77
C TRP A 144 2.52 17.27 -10.52
N THR A 145 1.98 17.35 -11.73
CA THR A 145 1.93 18.59 -12.53
C THR A 145 0.76 19.48 -12.14
N VAL A 146 -0.26 18.92 -11.49
CA VAL A 146 -1.48 19.64 -11.10
C VAL A 146 -1.88 19.29 -9.67
N ILE A 147 -2.27 20.30 -8.91
CA ILE A 147 -2.90 20.16 -7.58
C ILE A 147 -4.22 20.90 -7.60
N TYR A 148 -5.26 20.30 -7.02
CA TYR A 148 -6.50 21.00 -6.74
C TYR A 148 -6.54 21.50 -5.30
N ILE A 149 -6.76 22.80 -5.12
CA ILE A 149 -6.88 23.45 -3.82
C ILE A 149 -8.35 23.87 -3.63
N PRO A 150 -9.10 23.16 -2.76
CA PRO A 150 -10.54 23.35 -2.58
C PRO A 150 -10.92 24.56 -1.72
N PHE A 151 -9.94 25.22 -1.10
CA PHE A 151 -10.16 26.31 -0.16
C PHE A 151 -9.69 27.63 -0.78
N GLY A 152 -10.33 28.73 -0.38
CA GLY A 152 -9.89 30.08 -0.78
C GLY A 152 -10.10 30.43 -2.25
N ASN A 153 -10.99 29.74 -2.97
CA ASN A 153 -11.26 29.96 -4.42
C ASN A 153 -10.01 29.84 -5.33
N ILE A 154 -8.96 29.16 -4.88
CA ILE A 154 -7.71 28.98 -5.65
C ILE A 154 -7.94 28.03 -6.83
N GLY A 155 -8.70 26.95 -6.62
CA GLY A 155 -9.00 25.98 -7.66
C GLY A 155 -7.79 25.16 -8.08
N THR A 156 -7.60 24.99 -9.39
CA THR A 156 -6.54 24.14 -9.95
C THR A 156 -5.23 24.91 -10.10
N LEU A 157 -4.21 24.50 -9.34
CA LEU A 157 -2.85 25.00 -9.45
C LEU A 157 -2.04 24.10 -10.39
N THR A 158 -1.49 24.69 -11.45
CA THR A 158 -0.53 24.01 -12.33
C THR A 158 0.87 24.33 -11.85
N LEU A 159 1.68 23.30 -11.62
CA LEU A 159 3.05 23.43 -11.14
C LEU A 159 4.02 23.49 -12.32
N ASP A 160 5.06 24.30 -12.19
CA ASP A 160 6.20 24.23 -13.11
C ASP A 160 6.98 22.90 -12.92
N PRO A 161 7.85 22.51 -13.87
CA PRO A 161 8.57 21.24 -13.79
C PRO A 161 9.40 21.03 -12.53
N LEU A 162 9.99 22.11 -11.98
CA LEU A 162 10.80 22.02 -10.77
C LEU A 162 9.89 21.79 -9.55
N GLN A 163 8.81 22.57 -9.43
CA GLN A 163 7.82 22.41 -8.37
C GLN A 163 7.18 21.01 -8.39
N ALA A 164 6.76 20.56 -9.57
CA ALA A 164 6.19 19.23 -9.79
C ALA A 164 7.16 18.12 -9.40
N GLY A 165 8.43 18.25 -9.82
CA GLY A 165 9.49 17.30 -9.48
C GLY A 165 9.75 17.23 -7.98
N LEU A 166 9.96 18.37 -7.33
CA LEU A 166 10.22 18.44 -5.89
C LEU A 166 9.06 17.85 -5.07
N LEU A 167 7.83 18.23 -5.40
CA LEU A 167 6.64 17.71 -4.72
C LEU A 167 6.54 16.19 -4.86
N THR A 168 6.77 15.67 -6.07
CA THR A 168 6.72 14.23 -6.34
C THR A 168 7.79 13.48 -5.55
N VAL A 169 9.00 14.01 -5.48
CA VAL A 169 10.08 13.42 -4.68
C VAL A 169 9.69 13.39 -3.21
N VAL A 170 9.20 14.50 -2.66
CA VAL A 170 8.78 14.58 -1.24
C VAL A 170 7.68 13.57 -0.95
N ILE A 171 6.63 13.50 -1.77
CA ILE A 171 5.52 12.57 -1.61
C ILE A 171 6.01 11.11 -1.69
N THR A 172 6.86 10.80 -2.66
CA THR A 172 7.38 9.45 -2.88
C THR A 172 8.23 9.01 -1.71
N VAL A 173 9.18 9.83 -1.29
CA VAL A 173 10.08 9.52 -0.17
C VAL A 173 9.31 9.45 1.16
N ALA A 174 8.33 10.32 1.37
CA ALA A 174 7.47 10.26 2.55
C ALA A 174 6.66 8.95 2.58
N THR A 175 6.10 8.54 1.44
CA THR A 175 5.34 7.29 1.33
C THR A 175 6.24 6.07 1.55
N ILE A 176 7.44 6.06 0.98
CA ILE A 176 8.45 5.01 1.20
C ILE A 176 8.76 4.85 2.69
N ASN A 177 9.09 5.95 3.36
CA ASN A 177 9.43 5.90 4.79
C ASN A 177 8.21 5.53 5.65
N ALA A 178 7.00 5.97 5.29
CA ALA A 178 5.77 5.59 5.96
C ALA A 178 5.57 4.07 5.96
N ILE A 179 5.71 3.40 4.80
CA ILE A 179 5.61 1.93 4.73
C ILE A 179 6.74 1.26 5.52
N ASN A 180 7.97 1.77 5.39
CA ASN A 180 9.13 1.24 6.08
C ASN A 180 8.92 1.24 7.61
N PHE A 181 8.34 2.31 8.15
CA PHE A 181 8.01 2.41 9.58
C PHE A 181 6.91 1.45 10.03
N VAL A 182 5.99 1.09 9.15
CA VAL A 182 4.91 0.12 9.44
C VAL A 182 5.44 -1.32 9.50
N ASP A 183 6.56 -1.61 8.83
CA ASP A 183 7.15 -2.96 8.73
C ASP A 183 7.84 -3.43 10.03
N GLY A 184 7.08 -3.42 11.13
CA GLY A 184 7.52 -3.86 12.47
C GLY A 184 6.86 -5.16 12.94
N LEU A 185 5.87 -5.69 12.22
CA LEU A 185 5.14 -6.91 12.55
C LEU A 185 4.95 -7.79 11.32
N ASP A 186 5.09 -9.10 11.50
CA ASP A 186 4.83 -10.13 10.48
C ASP A 186 3.53 -9.89 9.71
N GLY A 187 3.64 -9.78 8.40
CA GLY A 187 2.54 -9.56 7.48
C GLY A 187 2.03 -8.11 7.45
N LEU A 188 2.26 -7.27 8.46
CA LEU A 188 1.53 -6.00 8.61
C LEU A 188 1.73 -5.07 7.40
N ALA A 189 2.97 -4.75 7.05
CA ALA A 189 3.24 -3.84 5.94
C ALA A 189 2.78 -4.40 4.57
N ALA A 190 2.94 -5.71 4.34
CA ALA A 190 2.47 -6.35 3.11
C ALA A 190 0.93 -6.35 3.01
N GLY A 191 0.24 -6.57 4.13
CA GLY A 191 -1.23 -6.53 4.19
C GLY A 191 -1.78 -5.11 4.06
N LEU A 192 -1.16 -4.10 4.68
CA LEU A 192 -1.53 -2.70 4.47
C LEU A 192 -1.23 -2.24 3.04
N GLY A 193 -0.11 -2.66 2.47
CA GLY A 193 0.23 -2.44 1.07
C GLY A 193 -0.80 -3.07 0.13
N LEU A 194 -1.24 -4.31 0.40
CA LEU A 194 -2.32 -4.97 -0.34
C LEU A 194 -3.63 -4.18 -0.28
N ILE A 195 -4.07 -3.77 0.91
CA ILE A 195 -5.32 -3.02 1.09
C ILE A 195 -5.24 -1.66 0.39
N ALA A 196 -4.12 -0.94 0.55
CA ALA A 196 -3.90 0.34 -0.13
C ALA A 196 -3.92 0.19 -1.65
N ALA A 197 -3.23 -0.83 -2.17
CA ALA A 197 -3.21 -1.13 -3.59
C ALA A 197 -4.62 -1.46 -4.11
N LEU A 198 -5.38 -2.32 -3.43
CA LEU A 198 -6.75 -2.65 -3.82
C LEU A 198 -7.69 -1.43 -3.78
N ALA A 199 -7.53 -0.56 -2.78
CA ALA A 199 -8.33 0.64 -2.64
C ALA A 199 -8.03 1.65 -3.77
N ILE A 200 -6.75 1.92 -4.08
CA ILE A 200 -6.38 2.75 -5.24
C ILE A 200 -6.82 2.08 -6.56
N CYS A 201 -6.71 0.76 -6.68
CA CYS A 201 -7.21 0.04 -7.85
C CYS A 201 -8.71 0.28 -8.03
N LEU A 202 -9.51 0.12 -6.96
CA LEU A 202 -10.96 0.34 -7.00
C LEU A 202 -11.32 1.77 -7.39
N PHE A 203 -10.61 2.76 -6.82
CA PHE A 203 -10.72 4.16 -7.22
C PHE A 203 -10.43 4.37 -8.71
N SER A 204 -9.35 3.75 -9.20
CA SER A 204 -8.91 3.85 -10.60
C SER A 204 -9.92 3.21 -11.55
N LEU A 205 -10.59 2.12 -11.14
CA LEU A 205 -11.68 1.52 -11.91
C LEU A 205 -12.90 2.45 -12.02
N GLY A 206 -13.20 3.21 -10.96
CA GLY A 206 -14.23 4.25 -10.98
C GLY A 206 -13.91 5.33 -12.01
N GLN A 207 -12.69 5.88 -11.94
CA GLN A 207 -12.23 6.85 -12.95
C GLN A 207 -12.28 6.29 -14.37
N LEU A 208 -11.88 5.03 -14.54
CA LEU A 208 -11.82 4.42 -15.86
C LEU A 208 -13.22 4.23 -16.48
N ARG A 209 -14.21 3.90 -15.64
CA ARG A 209 -15.62 3.86 -16.05
C ARG A 209 -16.12 5.25 -16.44
N ASP A 210 -15.86 6.25 -15.59
CA ASP A 210 -16.38 7.60 -15.77
C ASP A 210 -15.77 8.30 -17.01
N LEU A 211 -14.54 7.93 -17.38
CA LEU A 211 -13.84 8.42 -18.58
C LEU A 211 -14.05 7.53 -19.82
N GLY A 212 -15.03 6.62 -19.80
CA GLY A 212 -15.37 5.80 -20.97
C GLY A 212 -14.29 4.81 -21.41
N GLY A 213 -13.40 4.40 -20.51
CA GLY A 213 -12.34 3.42 -20.79
C GLY A 213 -11.07 3.99 -21.43
N ASP A 214 -10.81 5.30 -21.29
CA ASP A 214 -9.59 5.93 -21.82
C ASP A 214 -8.33 5.22 -21.34
N SER A 215 -7.53 4.77 -22.30
CA SER A 215 -6.24 4.09 -22.09
C SER A 215 -5.24 4.92 -21.28
N SER A 216 -5.34 6.25 -21.29
CA SER A 216 -4.52 7.12 -20.43
C SER A 216 -4.74 6.87 -18.94
N SER A 217 -5.87 6.23 -18.58
CA SER A 217 -6.29 5.98 -17.20
C SER A 217 -6.09 4.54 -16.72
N TYR A 218 -5.52 3.67 -17.55
CA TYR A 218 -5.14 2.29 -17.18
C TYR A 218 -3.96 2.18 -16.19
N PRO A 219 -2.91 3.03 -16.23
CA PRO A 219 -1.69 2.77 -15.46
C PRO A 219 -1.88 2.65 -13.95
N PRO A 220 -2.67 3.52 -13.27
CA PRO A 220 -2.88 3.40 -11.83
C PRO A 220 -3.46 2.04 -11.42
N ALA A 221 -4.46 1.54 -12.18
CA ALA A 221 -5.09 0.25 -11.93
C ALA A 221 -4.12 -0.91 -12.19
N LEU A 222 -3.27 -0.80 -13.23
CA LEU A 222 -2.26 -1.82 -13.55
C LEU A 222 -1.15 -1.90 -12.50
N ILE A 223 -0.60 -0.75 -12.09
CA ILE A 223 0.45 -0.67 -11.06
C ILE A 223 -0.07 -1.25 -9.75
N THR A 224 -1.30 -0.88 -9.36
CA THR A 224 -1.88 -1.31 -8.09
C THR A 224 -2.33 -2.75 -8.09
N VAL A 225 -2.89 -3.28 -9.18
CA VAL A 225 -3.25 -4.71 -9.24
C VAL A 225 -2.00 -5.59 -9.24
N ALA A 226 -0.91 -5.15 -9.89
CA ALA A 226 0.38 -5.83 -9.83
C ALA A 226 0.97 -5.80 -8.42
N LEU A 227 0.92 -4.65 -7.72
CA LEU A 227 1.35 -4.53 -6.33
C LEU A 227 0.49 -5.37 -5.38
N ALA A 228 -0.83 -5.33 -5.53
CA ALA A 228 -1.77 -6.14 -4.75
C ALA A 228 -1.47 -7.63 -4.92
N GLY A 229 -1.28 -8.09 -6.17
CA GLY A 229 -0.87 -9.45 -6.44
C GLY A 229 0.47 -9.79 -5.79
N ALA A 230 1.48 -8.92 -5.89
CA ALA A 230 2.79 -9.15 -5.27
C ALA A 230 2.69 -9.26 -3.73
N CYS A 231 1.97 -8.36 -3.07
CA CYS A 231 1.70 -8.45 -1.64
C CYS A 231 0.95 -9.73 -1.26
N LEU A 232 -0.09 -10.10 -2.03
CA LEU A 232 -0.87 -11.31 -1.80
C LEU A 232 -0.05 -12.59 -1.97
N GLY A 233 0.84 -12.64 -2.97
CA GLY A 233 1.75 -13.76 -3.20
C GLY A 233 2.84 -13.87 -2.12
N PHE A 234 3.24 -12.76 -1.53
CA PHE A 234 4.26 -12.70 -0.48
C PHE A 234 3.71 -13.03 0.93
N LEU A 235 2.47 -12.63 1.22
CA LEU A 235 1.83 -12.82 2.53
C LEU A 235 1.90 -14.26 3.06
N PRO A 236 1.67 -15.34 2.28
CA PRO A 236 1.81 -16.71 2.77
C PRO A 236 3.19 -17.02 3.37
N HIS A 237 4.26 -16.37 2.91
CA HIS A 237 5.62 -16.56 3.43
C HIS A 237 5.95 -15.64 4.60
N ASN A 238 5.25 -14.52 4.74
CA ASN A 238 5.55 -13.48 5.71
C ASN A 238 4.55 -13.39 6.87
N PHE A 239 3.34 -13.95 6.73
CA PHE A 239 2.35 -13.97 7.80
C PHE A 239 2.84 -14.79 8.99
N SER A 240 2.48 -14.35 10.19
CA SER A 240 3.07 -14.90 11.42
C SER A 240 2.72 -16.39 11.62
N PRO A 241 3.71 -17.27 11.89
CA PRO A 241 5.14 -16.97 12.04
C PRO A 241 5.87 -16.81 10.68
N ALA A 242 6.58 -15.69 10.50
CA ALA A 242 7.21 -15.35 9.23
C ALA A 242 8.37 -16.30 8.86
N ARG A 243 8.40 -16.76 7.60
CA ARG A 243 9.46 -17.62 7.04
C ARG A 243 10.54 -16.83 6.31
N ILE A 244 10.21 -15.61 5.90
CA ILE A 244 11.07 -14.61 5.26
C ILE A 244 10.49 -13.23 5.54
N PHE A 245 11.36 -12.26 5.78
CA PHE A 245 11.00 -10.85 5.89
C PHE A 245 11.15 -10.14 4.55
N MET A 246 10.27 -9.18 4.29
CA MET A 246 10.35 -8.40 3.05
C MET A 246 11.64 -7.58 3.03
N GLY A 247 12.07 -7.11 4.21
CA GLY A 247 13.24 -6.25 4.35
C GLY A 247 12.98 -4.85 3.81
N ASP A 248 14.01 -4.02 3.88
CA ASP A 248 13.96 -2.67 3.33
C ASP A 248 13.69 -2.70 1.82
N SER A 249 14.19 -3.71 1.12
CA SER A 249 13.88 -3.95 -0.30
C SER A 249 12.38 -4.05 -0.60
N GLY A 250 11.61 -4.73 0.25
CA GLY A 250 10.16 -4.90 0.05
C GLY A 250 9.34 -3.71 0.52
N ALA A 251 9.62 -3.20 1.71
CA ALA A 251 8.86 -2.08 2.28
C ALA A 251 9.01 -0.81 1.44
N MET A 252 10.23 -0.52 0.96
CA MET A 252 10.45 0.64 0.10
C MET A 252 9.83 0.46 -1.30
N LEU A 253 9.83 -0.76 -1.85
CA LEU A 253 9.13 -1.06 -3.11
C LEU A 253 7.62 -0.78 -3.01
N ILE A 254 6.96 -1.27 -1.95
CA ILE A 254 5.53 -1.03 -1.72
C ILE A 254 5.26 0.48 -1.69
N GLY A 255 6.04 1.23 -0.92
CA GLY A 255 5.85 2.68 -0.81
C GLY A 255 6.07 3.42 -2.13
N LEU A 256 7.09 3.03 -2.90
CA LEU A 256 7.35 3.60 -4.22
C LEU A 256 6.20 3.32 -5.21
N MET A 257 5.70 2.09 -5.27
CA MET A 257 4.62 1.72 -6.17
C MET A 257 3.28 2.39 -5.79
N LEU A 258 2.97 2.52 -4.49
CA LEU A 258 1.79 3.27 -4.02
C LEU A 258 1.89 4.76 -4.36
N ALA A 259 3.06 5.37 -4.18
CA ALA A 259 3.30 6.76 -4.55
C ALA A 259 3.14 6.96 -6.07
N ALA A 260 3.77 6.10 -6.88
CA ALA A 260 3.67 6.17 -8.33
C ALA A 260 2.23 5.99 -8.83
N ALA A 261 1.49 5.03 -8.27
CA ALA A 261 0.08 4.83 -8.62
C ALA A 261 -0.78 6.03 -8.24
N SER A 262 -0.55 6.62 -7.06
CA SER A 262 -1.27 7.81 -6.60
C SER A 262 -0.97 9.03 -7.48
N THR A 263 0.31 9.24 -7.83
CA THR A 263 0.74 10.30 -8.76
C THR A 263 0.14 10.10 -10.15
N SER A 264 0.06 8.86 -10.64
CA SER A 264 -0.54 8.53 -11.94
C SER A 264 -2.07 8.73 -11.94
N ALA A 265 -2.76 8.41 -10.85
CA ALA A 265 -4.21 8.50 -10.74
C ALA A 265 -4.73 9.95 -10.72
N THR A 266 -4.03 10.83 -9.99
CA THR A 266 -4.50 12.20 -9.75
C THR A 266 -3.50 13.26 -10.20
N GLY A 267 -2.20 13.04 -10.05
CA GLY A 267 -1.20 14.10 -10.10
C GLY A 267 -1.02 14.82 -11.43
N ARG A 268 -1.59 14.30 -12.52
CA ARG A 268 -1.53 14.91 -13.85
C ARG A 268 -2.88 15.34 -14.41
N ARG A 269 -3.95 15.27 -13.61
CA ARG A 269 -5.31 15.52 -14.08
C ARG A 269 -5.90 16.75 -13.42
N ALA A 270 -6.21 17.76 -14.24
CA ALA A 270 -7.00 18.90 -13.83
C ALA A 270 -8.47 18.49 -13.65
N PRO A 271 -9.14 18.90 -12.57
CA PRO A 271 -10.56 18.65 -12.38
C PRO A 271 -11.38 19.53 -13.32
N ASN A 272 -11.82 18.96 -14.44
CA ASN A 272 -12.69 19.66 -15.38
C ASN A 272 -14.17 19.28 -15.25
N ALA A 273 -14.59 18.45 -14.27
CA ALA A 273 -15.96 17.96 -14.24
C ALA A 273 -16.52 17.56 -12.86
N TYR A 274 -15.96 18.07 -11.76
CA TYR A 274 -16.28 17.56 -10.43
C TYR A 274 -16.56 18.71 -9.46
N GLY A 275 -17.73 18.68 -8.82
CA GLY A 275 -18.24 19.76 -7.97
C GLY A 275 -17.52 19.85 -6.63
N ALA A 276 -17.89 20.83 -5.79
CA ALA A 276 -17.27 21.04 -4.47
C ALA A 276 -17.39 19.84 -3.49
N ALA A 277 -18.23 18.83 -3.80
CA ALA A 277 -18.30 17.57 -3.06
C ALA A 277 -17.18 16.57 -3.44
N ASP A 278 -16.46 16.80 -4.54
CA ASP A 278 -15.49 15.87 -5.13
C ASP A 278 -14.03 16.13 -4.74
N VAL A 279 -13.80 17.07 -3.84
CA VAL A 279 -12.48 17.39 -3.28
C VAL A 279 -11.84 16.16 -2.62
N PHE A 280 -12.65 15.41 -1.87
CA PHE A 280 -12.24 14.16 -1.24
C PHE A 280 -12.06 13.03 -2.26
N THR A 281 -12.72 13.12 -3.42
CA THR A 281 -12.58 12.18 -4.55
C THR A 281 -11.27 12.40 -5.31
N LEU A 282 -10.84 13.65 -5.50
CA LEU A 282 -9.67 14.00 -6.32
C LEU A 282 -8.34 13.70 -5.63
N LEU A 283 -8.15 14.16 -4.39
CA LEU A 283 -6.95 13.84 -3.60
C LEU A 283 -6.99 12.42 -3.00
N SER A 284 -8.02 11.63 -3.36
CA SER A 284 -8.35 10.39 -2.66
C SER A 284 -7.20 9.40 -2.62
N PRO A 285 -6.39 9.10 -3.67
CA PRO A 285 -5.40 8.03 -3.56
C PRO A 285 -4.27 8.37 -2.60
N LEU A 286 -3.78 9.61 -2.63
CA LEU A 286 -2.73 10.07 -1.73
C LEU A 286 -3.26 10.25 -0.30
N ILE A 287 -4.43 10.87 -0.13
CA ILE A 287 -5.06 10.99 1.19
C ILE A 287 -5.39 9.61 1.75
N LEU A 288 -5.82 8.67 0.91
CA LEU A 288 -6.09 7.29 1.28
C LEU A 288 -4.83 6.59 1.75
N VAL A 289 -3.72 6.66 0.99
CA VAL A 289 -2.43 6.11 1.43
C VAL A 289 -2.01 6.76 2.75
N ALA A 290 -2.09 8.10 2.85
CA ALA A 290 -1.77 8.81 4.07
C ALA A 290 -2.67 8.36 5.24
N ALA A 291 -3.98 8.20 5.05
CA ALA A 291 -4.94 7.80 6.08
C ALA A 291 -4.74 6.33 6.52
N ILE A 292 -4.46 5.43 5.57
CA ILE A 292 -4.11 4.03 5.82
C ILE A 292 -2.86 3.95 6.69
N MET A 293 -1.84 4.77 6.39
CA MET A 293 -0.59 4.79 7.14
C MET A 293 -0.65 5.66 8.40
N PHE A 294 -1.62 6.57 8.50
CA PHE A 294 -1.72 7.53 9.59
C PHE A 294 -1.88 6.84 10.94
N ILE A 295 -2.71 5.79 11.03
CA ILE A 295 -2.94 5.10 12.30
C ILE A 295 -1.65 4.46 12.84
N PRO A 296 -0.91 3.63 12.07
CA PRO A 296 0.39 3.13 12.49
C PRO A 296 1.43 4.22 12.78
N MET A 297 1.52 5.24 11.91
CA MET A 297 2.50 6.31 12.08
C MET A 297 2.22 7.18 13.30
N LEU A 298 0.95 7.48 13.59
CA LEU A 298 0.54 8.23 14.77
C LEU A 298 0.88 7.46 16.04
N ASP A 299 0.70 6.14 16.06
CA ASP A 299 1.10 5.32 17.19
C ASP A 299 2.62 5.40 17.45
N MET A 300 3.41 5.30 16.38
CA MET A 300 4.86 5.44 16.48
C MET A 300 5.27 6.85 16.92
N LEU A 301 4.63 7.89 16.40
CA LEU A 301 4.86 9.28 16.78
C LEU A 301 4.49 9.52 18.25
N MET A 302 3.35 9.01 18.71
CA MET A 302 2.94 9.10 20.11
C MET A 302 3.93 8.39 21.04
N ALA A 303 4.50 7.26 20.62
CA ALA A 303 5.56 6.59 21.35
C ALA A 303 6.85 7.42 21.42
N VAL A 304 7.24 8.07 20.33
CA VAL A 304 8.37 9.03 20.34
C VAL A 304 8.08 10.19 21.29
N VAL A 305 6.92 10.84 21.19
CA VAL A 305 6.55 11.99 22.04
C VAL A 305 6.52 11.62 23.52
N ARG A 306 5.96 10.45 23.89
CA ARG A 306 5.97 9.97 25.28
C ARG A 306 7.39 9.78 25.81
N ARG A 307 8.28 9.16 25.02
CA ARG A 307 9.68 8.92 25.38
C ARG A 307 10.44 10.23 25.60
N THR A 308 10.33 11.16 24.65
CA THR A 308 10.98 12.46 24.75
C THR A 308 10.45 13.27 25.93
N ARG A 309 9.14 13.19 26.23
CA ARG A 309 8.55 13.82 27.43
C ARG A 309 8.99 13.17 28.75
N ALA A 310 9.31 11.87 28.73
CA ALA A 310 9.84 11.14 29.88
C ALA A 310 11.36 11.29 30.05
N GLY A 311 12.02 12.13 29.24
CA GLY A 311 13.47 12.39 29.32
C GLY A 311 14.34 11.21 28.88
N VAL A 312 13.76 10.15 28.32
CA VAL A 312 14.48 9.01 27.76
C VAL A 312 14.68 9.20 26.26
N GLY A 313 15.82 8.76 25.73
CA GLY A 313 16.13 8.91 24.31
C GLY A 313 15.03 8.29 23.42
N PHE A 314 14.74 8.88 22.26
CA PHE A 314 13.71 8.37 21.33
C PHE A 314 13.95 6.93 20.86
N TYR A 315 15.14 6.37 21.09
CA TYR A 315 15.53 5.00 20.75
C TYR A 315 15.33 3.99 21.89
N THR A 316 14.88 4.43 23.07
CA THR A 316 14.60 3.52 24.19
C THR A 316 13.33 2.70 23.91
N PRO A 317 13.28 1.40 24.30
CA PRO A 317 12.13 0.55 24.02
C PRO A 317 10.87 1.05 24.75
N ASP A 318 9.76 1.22 24.04
CA ASP A 318 8.45 1.55 24.62
C ASP A 318 7.48 0.38 24.43
N LYS A 319 6.84 -0.07 25.52
CA LYS A 319 5.82 -1.13 25.50
C LYS A 319 4.42 -0.60 25.18
N MET A 320 4.24 0.71 24.96
CA MET A 320 2.94 1.36 24.81
C MET A 320 2.50 1.60 23.36
N HIS A 321 2.98 0.80 22.42
CA HIS A 321 2.47 0.83 21.04
C HIS A 321 1.06 0.25 20.94
N LEU A 322 0.26 0.68 19.96
CA LEU A 322 -1.12 0.25 19.70
C LEU A 322 -1.18 -1.27 19.54
N HIS A 323 -0.18 -1.87 18.89
CA HIS A 323 -0.08 -3.32 18.79
C HIS A 323 0.16 -3.98 20.16
N HIS A 324 0.98 -3.38 21.04
CA HIS A 324 1.16 -3.88 22.41
C HIS A 324 -0.10 -3.71 23.26
N ARG A 325 -0.83 -2.60 23.15
CA ARG A 325 -2.13 -2.44 23.82
C ARG A 325 -3.12 -3.51 23.38
N LEU A 326 -3.18 -3.82 22.08
CA LEU A 326 -4.03 -4.91 21.58
C LEU A 326 -3.55 -6.28 22.07
N LEU A 327 -2.23 -6.52 22.18
CA LEU A 327 -1.69 -7.71 22.82
C LEU A 327 -2.08 -7.80 24.30
N GLU A 328 -2.03 -6.68 25.04
CA GLU A 328 -2.49 -6.56 26.44
C GLU A 328 -4.00 -6.80 26.60
N LEU A 329 -4.81 -6.50 25.57
CA LEU A 329 -6.21 -6.90 25.54
C LEU A 329 -6.39 -8.42 25.47
N GLY A 330 -5.35 -9.18 25.12
CA GLY A 330 -5.38 -10.63 24.94
C GLY A 330 -5.42 -11.08 23.47
N HIS A 331 -5.11 -10.18 22.52
CA HIS A 331 -4.91 -10.58 21.12
C HIS A 331 -3.54 -11.24 20.94
N SER A 332 -3.44 -12.18 19.99
CA SER A 332 -2.14 -12.66 19.49
C SER A 332 -1.62 -11.72 18.40
N GLN A 333 -0.32 -11.77 18.08
CA GLN A 333 0.29 -10.94 17.03
C GLN A 333 -0.46 -11.03 15.69
N SER A 334 -0.83 -12.23 15.26
CA SER A 334 -1.61 -12.43 14.02
C SER A 334 -3.00 -11.80 14.11
N ARG A 335 -3.66 -11.85 15.27
CA ARG A 335 -4.97 -11.20 15.46
C ARG A 335 -4.86 -9.69 15.40
N VAL A 336 -3.79 -9.12 15.95
CA VAL A 336 -3.51 -7.68 15.86
C VAL A 336 -3.36 -7.24 14.40
N ALA A 337 -2.57 -7.96 13.61
CA ALA A 337 -2.42 -7.66 12.18
C ALA A 337 -3.76 -7.73 11.44
N LEU A 338 -4.54 -8.79 11.64
CA LEU A 338 -5.87 -8.95 11.02
C LEU A 338 -6.87 -7.87 11.47
N LEU A 339 -6.82 -7.44 12.72
CA LEU A 339 -7.68 -6.38 13.23
C LEU A 339 -7.33 -5.04 12.60
N ILE A 340 -6.03 -4.75 12.45
CA ILE A 340 -5.58 -3.55 11.74
C ILE A 340 -6.00 -3.62 10.28
N TYR A 341 -5.87 -4.77 9.61
CA TYR A 341 -6.38 -4.96 8.24
C TYR A 341 -7.87 -4.72 8.14
N LEU A 342 -8.66 -5.18 9.11
CA LEU A 342 -10.10 -4.99 9.12
C LEU A 342 -10.47 -3.51 9.24
N TRP A 343 -9.90 -2.80 10.22
CA TRP A 343 -10.13 -1.36 10.39
C TRP A 343 -9.73 -0.58 9.14
N VAL A 344 -8.51 -0.80 8.68
CA VAL A 344 -7.96 -0.08 7.53
C VAL A 344 -8.70 -0.45 6.25
N GLY A 345 -9.03 -1.72 6.05
CA GLY A 345 -9.79 -2.22 4.91
C GLY A 345 -11.20 -1.63 4.86
N VAL A 346 -11.93 -1.61 5.97
CA VAL A 346 -13.26 -1.00 6.05
C VAL A 346 -13.20 0.48 5.69
N LEU A 347 -12.24 1.23 6.24
CA LEU A 347 -12.09 2.65 5.93
C LEU A 347 -11.70 2.87 4.45
N ALA A 348 -10.62 2.23 4.00
CA ALA A 348 -10.01 2.47 2.71
C ALA A 348 -10.87 1.99 1.53
N LEU A 349 -11.39 0.77 1.64
CA LEU A 349 -12.19 0.18 0.57
C LEU A 349 -13.57 0.84 0.50
N SER A 350 -14.15 1.31 1.62
CA SER A 350 -15.45 2.01 1.56
C SER A 350 -15.32 3.39 0.91
N VAL A 351 -14.26 4.14 1.22
CA VAL A 351 -13.97 5.42 0.54
C VAL A 351 -13.73 5.20 -0.95
N SER A 352 -13.02 4.15 -1.32
CA SER A 352 -12.77 3.86 -2.73
C SER A 352 -14.03 3.33 -3.44
N ALA A 353 -14.84 2.51 -2.76
CA ALA A 353 -16.07 1.94 -3.28
C ALA A 353 -17.15 2.99 -3.54
N SER A 354 -17.18 4.11 -2.80
CA SER A 354 -18.15 5.17 -3.04
C SER A 354 -17.98 5.85 -4.41
N THR A 355 -16.83 5.67 -5.07
CA THR A 355 -16.62 6.15 -6.45
C THR A 355 -17.29 5.28 -7.51
N VAL A 356 -17.51 3.99 -7.20
CA VAL A 356 -18.09 3.03 -8.14
C VAL A 356 -19.51 2.62 -7.78
N VAL A 357 -19.86 2.64 -6.49
CA VAL A 357 -21.13 2.15 -5.94
C VAL A 357 -21.82 3.30 -5.19
N PRO A 358 -23.15 3.47 -5.32
CA PRO A 358 -23.86 4.56 -4.67
C PRO A 358 -23.76 4.48 -3.14
N LEU A 359 -23.69 5.65 -2.50
CA LEU A 359 -23.50 5.79 -1.04
C LEU A 359 -24.57 5.06 -0.21
N ARG A 360 -25.79 4.89 -0.74
CA ARG A 360 -26.87 4.12 -0.11
C ARG A 360 -26.53 2.65 0.13
N VAL A 361 -25.62 2.08 -0.67
CA VAL A 361 -25.13 0.70 -0.53
C VAL A 361 -23.84 0.67 0.29
N VAL A 362 -22.92 1.61 0.02
CA VAL A 362 -21.62 1.67 0.72
C VAL A 362 -21.78 2.04 2.19
N GLY A 363 -22.66 2.98 2.53
CA GLY A 363 -22.88 3.47 3.89
C GLY A 363 -23.26 2.37 4.90
N PRO A 364 -24.26 1.53 4.62
CA PRO A 364 -24.59 0.38 5.47
C PRO A 364 -23.45 -0.63 5.61
N ILE A 365 -22.71 -0.93 4.52
CA ILE A 365 -21.55 -1.84 4.55
C ILE A 365 -20.45 -1.26 5.44
N PHE A 366 -20.17 0.03 5.30
CA PHE A 366 -19.20 0.75 6.12
C PHE A 366 -19.58 0.72 7.60
N ALA A 367 -20.83 1.08 7.93
CA ALA A 367 -21.31 1.07 9.32
C ALA A 367 -21.27 -0.34 9.93
N THR A 368 -21.68 -1.36 9.17
CA THR A 368 -21.62 -2.76 9.60
C THR A 368 -20.15 -3.19 9.80
N GLY A 369 -19.27 -2.85 8.88
CA GLY A 369 -17.84 -3.13 8.96
C GLY A 369 -17.18 -2.50 10.19
N LEU A 370 -17.52 -1.24 10.50
CA LEU A 370 -17.06 -0.55 11.70
C LEU A 370 -17.54 -1.23 12.98
N LEU A 371 -18.82 -1.64 13.02
CA LEU A 371 -19.38 -2.36 14.16
C LEU A 371 -18.66 -3.70 14.36
N VAL A 372 -18.45 -4.46 13.28
CA VAL A 372 -17.71 -5.72 13.30
C VAL A 372 -16.27 -5.50 13.81
N ALA A 373 -15.56 -4.48 13.29
CA ALA A 373 -14.21 -4.14 13.73
C ALA A 373 -14.17 -3.78 15.23
N LEU A 374 -15.14 -3.02 15.71
CA LEU A 374 -15.25 -2.64 17.12
C LEU A 374 -15.54 -3.86 18.02
N VAL A 375 -16.45 -4.74 17.61
CA VAL A 375 -16.74 -5.99 18.33
C VAL A 375 -15.49 -6.86 18.44
N PHE A 376 -14.78 -7.10 17.33
CA PHE A 376 -13.56 -7.90 17.35
C PHE A 376 -12.42 -7.26 18.16
N THR A 377 -12.35 -5.93 18.22
CA THR A 377 -11.38 -5.22 19.05
C THR A 377 -11.55 -5.56 20.53
N PHE A 378 -12.79 -5.55 21.02
CA PHE A 378 -13.10 -5.77 22.44
C PHE A 378 -13.43 -7.23 22.80
N LEU A 379 -13.53 -8.13 21.81
CA LEU A 379 -13.90 -9.53 22.00
C LEU A 379 -13.09 -10.26 23.09
N PRO A 380 -11.76 -10.12 23.19
CA PRO A 380 -11.00 -10.78 24.26
C PRO A 380 -11.40 -10.31 25.67
N ARG A 381 -11.68 -9.01 25.84
CA ARG A 381 -12.16 -8.46 27.12
C ARG A 381 -13.55 -8.98 27.46
N ILE A 382 -14.44 -9.02 26.49
CA ILE A 382 -15.80 -9.56 26.68
C ILE A 382 -15.74 -11.02 27.12
N ILE A 383 -14.91 -11.84 26.45
CA ILE A 383 -14.71 -13.25 26.82
C ILE A 383 -14.13 -13.39 28.22
N ALA A 384 -13.16 -12.56 28.60
CA ALA A 384 -12.55 -12.58 29.93
C ALA A 384 -13.58 -12.27 31.03
N THR A 385 -14.42 -11.26 30.82
CA THR A 385 -15.52 -10.89 31.74
C THR A 385 -16.54 -12.01 31.87
N VAL A 386 -16.96 -12.64 30.76
CA VAL A 386 -17.95 -13.73 30.76
C VAL A 386 -17.41 -14.99 31.45
N ARG A 387 -16.11 -15.28 31.34
CA ARG A 387 -15.48 -16.46 31.95
C ARG A 387 -15.08 -16.27 33.42
N GLY A 388 -15.28 -15.08 34.00
CA GLY A 388 -14.86 -14.78 35.37
C GLY A 388 -13.35 -14.84 35.59
N THR A 389 -12.56 -14.90 34.52
CA THR A 389 -11.09 -14.91 34.59
C THR A 389 -10.60 -13.48 34.76
N PRO A 390 -9.71 -13.19 35.73
CA PRO A 390 -9.16 -11.85 35.87
C PRO A 390 -8.48 -11.44 34.55
N ALA A 391 -8.75 -10.21 34.11
CA ALA A 391 -8.08 -9.65 32.95
C ALA A 391 -6.56 -9.82 33.11
N PRO A 392 -5.81 -10.14 32.03
CA PRO A 392 -4.37 -10.28 32.11
C PRO A 392 -3.80 -9.02 32.77
N LYS A 393 -3.04 -9.20 33.86
CA LYS A 393 -2.43 -8.09 34.58
C LYS A 393 -1.47 -7.39 33.62
N ALA A 394 -1.72 -6.10 33.39
CA ALA A 394 -0.74 -5.24 32.74
C ALA A 394 0.55 -5.24 33.59
N PRO A 395 1.74 -5.32 32.97
CA PRO A 395 3.01 -5.31 33.69
C PRO A 395 3.29 -4.00 34.41
#